data_AF-A0A9D9X116-F1
#
_entry.id   AF-A0A9D9X116-F1
#
_cell.length_a   1.000
_cell.length_b   1.000
_cell.length_c   1.000
_cell.angle_alpha   90.00
_cell.angle_beta   90.00
_cell.angle_gamma   90.00
#
_symmetry.space_group_name_H-M   'P 1'
#
loop_
_entity.id
_entity.type
_entity.pdbx_description
1 polymer ?
#
loop_
_entity_poly.entity_id
_entity_poly.type
_entity_poly.pdbx_seq_one_letter_code
_entity_poly.pdbx_strand_id
1 'polypeptide(L)'
;FDQWVYKAGVPKITVSGVYSSSTKLLRLTVTQLQKTDRLVPAAFRLPIDVVLKMDRASQTTPIIVTARTETFSLKSMARPLSIEIDPLSKVPAMDVKVLPIRYVRK
;
A
#
# COMPACT_ATOMS: atom_id res chain seq x y z
N PHE A 1 0.58 -18.37 5.86
CA PHE A 1 1.92 -18.87 5.56
C PHE A 1 1.96 -19.51 4.15
N ASP A 2 0.86 -20.07 3.65
CA ASP A 2 0.85 -20.89 2.40
C ASP A 2 1.02 -20.16 1.05
N GLN A 3 0.71 -18.87 0.91
CA GLN A 3 0.82 -18.19 -0.40
C GLN A 3 2.25 -17.83 -0.80
N TRP A 4 3.21 -17.90 0.13
CA TRP A 4 4.59 -17.42 -0.05
C TRP A 4 5.59 -18.53 -0.35
N VAL A 5 5.23 -19.77 0.00
CA VAL A 5 6.07 -20.96 -0.18
C VAL A 5 5.68 -21.73 -1.45
N TYR A 6 4.40 -21.72 -1.83
CA TYR A 6 3.89 -22.55 -2.94
C TYR A 6 3.54 -21.79 -4.23
N LYS A 7 3.40 -20.47 -4.18
CA LYS A 7 3.17 -19.66 -5.39
C LYS A 7 4.49 -19.06 -5.84
N ALA A 8 5.00 -19.52 -6.97
CA ALA A 8 6.23 -19.00 -7.53
C ALA A 8 5.98 -17.57 -8.01
N GLY A 9 6.41 -16.55 -7.25
CA GLY A 9 6.30 -15.15 -7.68
C GLY A 9 6.54 -14.14 -6.56
N VAL A 10 7.21 -13.04 -6.90
CA VAL A 10 7.39 -11.85 -6.05
C VAL A 10 6.20 -10.90 -6.27
N PRO A 11 5.44 -10.49 -5.23
CA PRO A 11 4.44 -9.45 -5.39
C PRO A 11 5.11 -8.16 -5.85
N LYS A 12 4.51 -7.56 -6.87
CA LYS A 12 4.91 -6.25 -7.35
C LYS A 12 3.76 -5.30 -7.17
N ILE A 13 3.93 -4.23 -6.41
CA ILE A 13 2.86 -3.27 -6.15
C ILE A 13 3.27 -1.85 -6.54
N THR A 14 2.30 -1.09 -7.04
CA THR A 14 2.36 0.36 -7.10
C THR A 14 1.34 0.95 -6.14
N VAL A 15 1.77 1.97 -5.39
CA VAL A 15 0.94 2.67 -4.43
C VAL A 15 0.81 4.12 -4.85
N SER A 16 -0.43 4.61 -4.88
CA SER A 16 -0.71 6.03 -5.12
C SER A 16 -1.61 6.59 -4.02
N GLY A 17 -1.38 7.85 -3.67
CA GLY A 17 -2.12 8.54 -2.61
C GLY A 17 -2.72 9.84 -3.10
N VAL A 18 -3.98 10.11 -2.73
CA VAL A 18 -4.63 11.41 -2.88
C VAL A 18 -5.08 11.90 -1.51
N TYR A 19 -4.45 12.94 -1.00
CA TYR A 19 -4.77 13.54 0.29
C TYR A 19 -5.70 14.74 0.13
N SER A 20 -6.77 14.77 0.92
CA SER A 20 -7.67 15.91 1.04
C SER A 20 -7.47 16.61 2.38
N SER A 21 -7.13 17.90 2.35
CA SER A 21 -6.98 18.69 3.58
C SER A 21 -8.30 18.99 4.27
N SER A 22 -9.41 19.05 3.54
CA SER A 22 -10.75 19.35 4.10
C SER A 22 -11.30 18.16 4.90
N THR A 23 -11.10 16.94 4.41
CA THR A 23 -11.58 15.73 5.08
C THR A 23 -10.52 15.06 5.95
N LYS A 24 -9.25 15.48 5.86
CA LYS A 24 -8.09 14.83 6.50
C LYS A 24 -7.98 13.34 6.17
N LEU A 25 -8.42 12.96 4.97
CA LEU A 25 -8.37 11.60 4.46
C LEU A 25 -7.33 11.48 3.34
N LEU A 26 -6.54 10.42 3.42
CA LEU A 26 -5.71 9.92 2.33
C LEU A 26 -6.46 8.76 1.65
N ARG A 27 -6.84 8.96 0.39
CA ARG A 27 -7.30 7.87 -0.48
C ARG A 27 -6.07 7.17 -1.04
N LEU A 28 -5.77 6.00 -0.52
CA LEU A 28 -4.65 5.15 -0.92
C LEU A 28 -5.13 4.09 -1.91
N THR A 29 -4.56 4.03 -3.10
CA THR A 29 -4.82 2.96 -4.07
C THR A 29 -3.58 2.10 -4.21
N VAL A 30 -3.73 0.80 -3.96
CA VAL A 30 -2.69 -0.22 -4.14
C VAL A 30 -3.04 -1.05 -5.36
N THR A 31 -2.10 -1.18 -6.28
CA THR A 31 -2.25 -1.99 -7.50
C THR A 31 -1.15 -3.03 -7.58
N GLN A 32 -1.54 -4.29 -7.65
CA GLN A 32 -0.65 -5.41 -7.91
C GLN A 32 -0.36 -5.51 -9.43
N LEU A 33 0.90 -5.74 -9.80
CA LEU A 33 1.40 -5.62 -11.17
C LEU A 33 1.97 -6.93 -11.75
N GLN A 34 2.14 -7.97 -10.95
CA GLN A 34 2.67 -9.25 -11.41
C GLN A 34 1.86 -9.82 -12.58
N LYS A 35 2.53 -10.41 -13.58
CA LYS A 35 1.82 -11.13 -14.64
C LYS A 35 1.26 -12.42 -14.04
N THR A 36 -0.04 -12.65 -14.22
CA THR A 36 -0.68 -13.90 -13.80
C THR A 36 -0.13 -15.05 -14.64
N ASP A 37 0.18 -16.17 -13.99
CA ASP A 37 0.65 -17.39 -14.62
C ASP A 37 0.15 -18.59 -13.79
N ARG A 38 0.37 -19.82 -14.25
CA ARG A 38 -0.04 -21.06 -13.59
C ARG A 38 0.36 -21.13 -12.11
N LEU A 39 1.50 -20.53 -11.74
CA LEU A 39 2.01 -20.49 -10.36
C LEU A 39 1.94 -19.10 -9.71
N VAL A 40 1.63 -18.03 -10.47
CA VAL A 40 1.55 -16.64 -9.99
C VAL A 40 0.07 -16.23 -9.91
N PRO A 41 -0.47 -15.93 -8.72
CA PRO A 41 -1.86 -15.55 -8.59
C PRO A 41 -2.13 -14.17 -9.21
N ALA A 42 -3.36 -13.97 -9.70
CA ALA A 42 -3.79 -12.65 -10.17
C ALA A 42 -3.70 -11.58 -9.08
N ALA A 43 -3.95 -11.95 -7.83
CA ALA A 43 -3.75 -11.12 -6.64
C ALA A 43 -3.23 -11.97 -5.48
N PHE A 44 -2.19 -11.48 -4.81
CA PHE A 44 -1.74 -11.99 -3.52
C PHE A 44 -2.59 -11.38 -2.39
N ARG A 45 -2.69 -12.09 -1.27
CA ARG A 45 -3.20 -11.53 -0.01
C ARG A 45 -2.05 -10.91 0.77
N LEU A 46 -2.01 -9.57 0.86
CA LEU A 46 -0.91 -8.80 1.43
C LEU A 46 -1.32 -8.14 2.76
N PRO A 47 -1.04 -8.75 3.93
CA PRO A 47 -1.15 -8.08 5.21
C PRO A 47 0.06 -7.16 5.40
N ILE A 48 -0.10 -5.87 5.13
CA ILE A 48 0.99 -4.89 5.12
C ILE A 48 0.68 -3.72 6.06
N ASP A 49 1.73 -3.11 6.60
CA ASP A 49 1.62 -1.86 7.34
C ASP A 49 1.81 -0.67 6.40
N VAL A 50 0.89 0.28 6.41
CA VAL A 50 1.07 1.58 5.73
C VAL A 50 1.50 2.61 6.76
N VAL A 51 2.65 3.21 6.56
CA VAL A 51 3.15 4.28 7.43
C VAL A 51 3.07 5.61 6.71
N LEU A 52 2.27 6.52 7.26
CA LEU A 52 2.21 7.91 6.81
C LEU A 52 3.23 8.72 7.60
N LYS A 53 4.24 9.26 6.92
CA LYS A 53 5.19 10.20 7.53
C LYS A 53 4.63 11.61 7.44
N MET A 54 4.63 12.31 8.55
CA MET A 54 4.27 13.73 8.66
C MET A 54 5.46 14.47 9.27
N ASP A 55 5.41 15.81 9.29
CA ASP A 55 6.52 16.66 9.74
C ASP A 55 7.05 16.29 11.14
N ARG A 56 6.17 15.96 12.09
CA ARG A 56 6.54 15.67 13.49
C ARG A 56 6.08 14.31 14.00
N ALA A 57 5.48 13.48 13.15
CA ALA A 57 4.87 12.24 13.57
C ALA A 57 4.85 11.21 12.44
N SER A 58 4.72 9.94 12.81
CA SER A 58 4.40 8.86 11.90
C SER A 58 3.10 8.20 12.35
N GLN A 59 2.28 7.76 11.41
CA GLN A 59 1.05 7.02 11.68
C GLN A 59 1.07 5.69 10.93
N THR A 60 1.02 4.59 11.66
CA THR A 60 0.95 3.24 11.08
C THR A 60 -0.50 2.78 11.01
N THR A 61 -0.93 2.26 9.85
CA THR A 61 -2.24 1.63 9.69
C THR A 61 -2.07 0.27 9.01
N PRO A 62 -2.41 -0.85 9.68
CA PRO A 62 -2.39 -2.16 9.05
C PRO A 62 -3.54 -2.26 8.04
N ILE A 63 -3.25 -2.80 6.86
CA ILE A 63 -4.26 -3.12 5.84
C ILE A 63 -4.03 -4.53 5.30
N ILE A 64 -5.07 -5.10 4.70
CA ILE A 64 -4.98 -6.39 4.00
C ILE A 64 -5.43 -6.15 2.57
N VAL A 65 -4.49 -6.13 1.63
CA VAL A 65 -4.80 -6.03 0.20
C VAL A 65 -5.14 -7.42 -0.30
N THR A 66 -6.33 -7.57 -0.88
CA THR A 66 -6.85 -8.85 -1.37
C THR A 66 -7.16 -8.81 -2.87
N ALA A 67 -7.40 -7.62 -3.41
CA ALA A 67 -7.70 -7.43 -4.82
C ALA A 67 -6.47 -7.03 -5.64
N ARG A 68 -6.60 -7.16 -6.98
CA ARG A 68 -5.61 -6.67 -7.94
C ARG A 68 -5.39 -5.16 -7.80
N THR A 69 -6.48 -4.43 -7.64
CA THR A 69 -6.49 -3.00 -7.33
C THR A 69 -7.46 -2.78 -6.19
N GLU A 70 -7.01 -2.15 -5.12
CA GLU A 70 -7.82 -1.90 -3.94
C GLU A 70 -7.58 -0.49 -3.43
N THR A 71 -8.64 0.16 -2.93
CA THR A 71 -8.56 1.53 -2.45
C THR A 71 -9.02 1.61 -1.00
N PHE A 72 -8.19 2.23 -0.17
CA PHE A 72 -8.42 2.44 1.25
C PHE A 72 -8.56 3.94 1.54
N SER A 73 -9.40 4.28 2.50
CA SER A 73 -9.51 5.65 3.03
C SER A 73 -8.90 5.70 4.41
N LEU A 74 -7.69 6.26 4.51
CA LEU A 74 -6.93 6.34 5.75
C LEU A 74 -7.10 7.73 6.36
N LYS A 75 -7.51 7.81 7.63
CA LYS A 75 -7.45 9.06 8.38
C LYS A 75 -5.99 9.43 8.59
N SER A 76 -5.63 10.66 8.24
CA SER A 76 -4.29 11.20 8.49
C SER A 76 -4.37 12.30 9.55
N MET A 77 -3.52 12.20 10.58
CA MET A 77 -3.53 13.18 11.68
C MET A 77 -3.09 14.58 11.23
N ALA A 78 -2.21 14.64 10.23
CA ALA A 78 -1.72 15.88 9.61
C ALA A 78 -1.52 15.65 8.11
N ARG A 79 -1.00 16.66 7.40
CA ARG A 79 -0.62 16.50 6.00
C ARG A 79 0.52 15.47 5.89
N PRO A 80 0.31 14.31 5.23
CA PRO A 80 1.37 13.35 5.02
C PRO A 80 2.38 13.90 4.01
N LEU A 81 3.66 13.66 4.24
CA LEU A 81 4.79 14.04 3.37
C LEU A 81 5.20 12.87 2.48
N SER A 82 5.19 11.65 3.01
CA SER A 82 5.49 10.41 2.29
C SER A 82 4.67 9.24 2.82
N ILE A 83 4.67 8.15 2.04
CA ILE A 83 4.05 6.88 2.38
C ILE A 83 5.16 5.83 2.35
N GLU A 84 5.31 5.07 3.42
CA GLU A 84 6.15 3.88 3.49
C GLU A 84 5.25 2.65 3.56
N ILE A 85 5.68 1.57 2.91
CA ILE A 85 4.92 0.33 2.81
C ILE A 85 5.73 -0.79 3.44
N ASP A 86 5.10 -1.44 4.42
CA ASP A 86 5.59 -2.59 5.14
C ASP A 86 7.05 -2.47 5.59
N PRO A 87 7.43 -1.40 6.33
CA PRO A 87 8.83 -1.17 6.71
C PRO A 87 9.41 -2.28 7.60
N LEU A 88 8.56 -3.10 8.24
CA LEU A 88 8.96 -4.27 9.01
C LEU A 88 9.04 -5.56 8.18
N SER A 89 8.81 -5.49 6.86
CA SER A 89 8.90 -6.61 5.91
C SER A 89 8.09 -7.84 6.33
N LYS A 90 6.83 -7.65 6.76
CA LYS A 90 5.90 -8.75 7.06
C LYS A 90 5.65 -9.63 5.84
N VAL A 91 5.65 -9.02 4.66
CA VAL A 91 5.63 -9.71 3.36
C VAL A 91 7.06 -9.76 2.82
N PRO A 92 7.70 -10.94 2.78
CA PRO A 92 9.07 -11.06 2.29
C PRO A 92 9.14 -10.83 0.78
N ALA A 93 10.27 -10.25 0.34
CA ALA A 93 10.63 -10.08 -1.07
C ALA A 93 9.53 -9.41 -1.92
N MET A 94 8.93 -8.33 -1.42
CA MET A 94 7.96 -7.51 -2.15
C MET A 94 8.65 -6.35 -2.88
N ASP A 95 8.32 -6.16 -4.17
CA ASP A 95 8.74 -5.01 -4.97
C ASP A 95 7.69 -3.90 -4.86
N VAL A 96 8.08 -2.74 -4.33
CA VAL A 96 7.17 -1.63 -4.03
C VAL A 96 7.59 -0.37 -4.77
N LYS A 97 6.66 0.19 -5.55
CA LYS A 97 6.77 1.53 -6.11
C LYS A 97 5.75 2.47 -5.48
N VAL A 98 6.22 3.44 -4.71
CA VAL A 98 5.35 4.49 -4.15
C VAL A 98 5.40 5.74 -5.03
N LEU A 99 4.24 6.19 -5.51
CA LEU A 99 4.12 7.43 -6.28
C LEU A 99 3.98 8.65 -5.36
N PRO A 100 4.39 9.86 -5.83
CA PRO A 100 4.18 11.08 -5.07
C PRO A 100 2.72 11.29 -4.67
N ILE A 101 2.50 11.75 -3.43
CA ILE A 101 1.17 12.06 -2.92
C ILE A 101 0.61 13.26 -3.69
N ARG A 102 -0.60 13.13 -4.23
CA ARG A 102 -1.35 14.25 -4.77
C ARG A 102 -2.15 14.93 -3.67
N TYR A 103 -2.10 16.26 -3.61
CA TYR A 103 -2.85 17.05 -2.64
C TYR A 103 -4.01 17.75 -3.33
N VAL A 104 -5.21 17.58 -2.79
CA VAL A 104 -6.40 18.30 -3.25
C VAL A 104 -6.92 19.22 -2.16
N ARG A 105 -7.23 20.45 -2.54
CA ARG A 105 -8.02 21.40 -1.75
C ARG A 105 -9.40 21.40 -2.40
N LYS A 106 -10.41 20.87 -1.72
CA LYS A 106 -11.79 21.21 -2.06
C LYS A 106 -12.18 22.38 -1.19
#